data_AF-G5AMX3-F1
#
_entry.id   AF-G5AMX3-F1
#
_cell.length_a   1.000
_cell.length_b   1.000
_cell.length_c   1.000
_cell.angle_alpha   90.00
_cell.angle_beta   90.00
_cell.angle_gamma   90.00
#
_symmetry.space_group_name_H-M   'P 1'
#
loop_
_entity.id
_entity.type
_entity.pdbx_description
1 polymer ?
#
loop_
_entity_poly.entity_id
_entity_poly.type
_entity_poly.pdbx_seq_one_letter_code
_entity_poly.pdbx_strand_id
1 'polypeptide(L)'
;INGDWCSIYIAADNVEKIEERGELRAYFCHIECQDECRNLSGGDRIMRNKHCCVGLSFRLDGVCQEFTVVGVKDEKSGVYITDYVGKNYFTVVESTEYITLFSNIIVDEKGTKMNVVLVAAKRDSLTEKEKQKFAQLAEEKGIPTENIRNVIAT
;
A
#
# COMPACT_ATOMS: atom_id res chain seq x y z
N ILE A 1 9.47 -4.70 10.27
CA ILE A 1 8.36 -4.00 9.57
C ILE A 1 7.55 -3.11 10.51
N ASN A 2 7.41 -3.42 11.81
CA ASN A 2 6.65 -2.58 12.75
C ASN A 2 7.12 -1.11 12.80
N GLY A 3 6.18 -0.18 12.80
CA GLY A 3 6.45 1.25 12.98
C GLY A 3 5.60 2.15 12.10
N ASP A 4 5.92 3.44 12.14
CA ASP A 4 5.29 4.47 11.30
C ASP A 4 5.87 4.43 9.89
N TRP A 5 5.00 4.53 8.90
CA TRP A 5 5.33 4.45 7.48
C TRP A 5 4.41 5.37 6.69
N CYS A 6 4.94 6.10 5.72
CA CYS A 6 4.16 6.95 4.82
C CYS A 6 4.16 6.36 3.41
N SER A 7 2.99 6.20 2.78
CA SER A 7 2.92 5.89 1.34
C SER A 7 3.61 6.98 0.52
N ILE A 8 4.58 6.63 -0.33
CA ILE A 8 5.30 7.59 -1.18
C ILE A 8 4.84 7.48 -2.64
N TYR A 9 4.84 6.26 -3.18
CA TYR A 9 4.38 5.99 -4.53
C TYR A 9 3.43 4.78 -4.56
N ILE A 10 2.50 4.82 -5.51
CA ILE A 10 1.59 3.74 -5.83
C ILE A 10 1.52 3.60 -7.35
N ALA A 11 1.38 2.37 -7.85
CA ALA A 11 1.16 2.11 -9.27
C ALA A 11 0.14 0.98 -9.41
N ALA A 12 -0.69 1.06 -10.46
CA ALA A 12 -1.68 0.04 -10.76
C ALA A 12 -1.85 -0.12 -12.27
N ASP A 13 -2.19 -1.34 -12.71
CA ASP A 13 -2.54 -1.59 -14.12
C ASP A 13 -3.86 -0.89 -14.52
N ASN A 14 -4.78 -0.73 -13.56
CA ASN A 14 -5.92 0.19 -13.68
C ASN A 14 -5.68 1.48 -12.87
N VAL A 15 -5.16 2.49 -13.56
CA VAL A 15 -4.74 3.76 -12.93
C VAL A 15 -5.89 4.55 -12.30
N GLU A 16 -7.11 4.45 -12.84
CA GLU A 16 -8.27 5.21 -12.34
C GLU A 16 -8.58 4.91 -10.87
N LYS A 17 -8.27 3.69 -10.40
CA LYS A 17 -8.49 3.27 -9.01
C LYS A 17 -7.51 3.87 -8.01
N ILE A 18 -6.39 4.44 -8.47
CA ILE A 18 -5.33 5.01 -7.61
C ILE A 18 -5.13 6.53 -7.81
N GLU A 19 -5.92 7.15 -8.68
CA GLU A 19 -6.00 8.61 -8.79
C GLU A 19 -6.54 9.25 -7.51
N GLU A 20 -6.53 10.59 -7.38
CA GLU A 20 -6.77 11.33 -6.12
C GLU A 20 -8.04 10.92 -5.34
N ARG A 21 -9.07 10.40 -6.02
CA ARG A 21 -10.34 9.90 -5.45
C ARG A 21 -10.57 8.41 -5.66
N GLY A 22 -9.55 7.72 -6.13
CA GLY A 22 -9.57 6.29 -6.35
C GLY A 22 -9.61 5.55 -5.02
N GLU A 23 -10.51 4.58 -4.93
CA GLU A 23 -10.75 3.77 -3.72
C GLU A 23 -9.55 2.90 -3.30
N LEU A 24 -8.54 2.74 -4.18
CA LEU A 24 -7.30 2.02 -3.90
C LEU A 24 -6.11 2.96 -3.65
N ARG A 25 -6.31 4.28 -3.65
CA ARG A 25 -5.27 5.26 -3.30
C ARG A 25 -5.03 5.24 -1.79
N ALA A 26 -4.25 4.26 -1.36
CA ALA A 26 -3.96 3.97 0.03
C ALA A 26 -2.89 4.90 0.62
N TYR A 27 -3.24 5.61 1.69
CA TYR A 27 -2.31 6.38 2.51
C TYR A 27 -1.97 5.58 3.76
N PHE A 28 -0.83 4.89 3.77
CA PHE A 28 -0.35 4.17 4.94
C PHE A 28 0.25 5.17 5.92
N CYS A 29 -0.02 4.97 7.22
CA CYS A 29 0.59 5.73 8.33
C CYS A 29 1.37 4.86 9.30
N HIS A 30 0.93 3.61 9.51
CA HIS A 30 1.49 2.73 10.52
C HIS A 30 1.23 1.28 10.15
N ILE A 31 2.22 0.42 10.42
CA ILE A 31 2.15 -1.02 10.20
C ILE A 31 2.53 -1.74 11.48
N GLU A 32 1.69 -2.67 11.93
CA GLU A 32 2.01 -3.60 13.01
C GLU A 32 1.90 -5.04 12.53
N CYS A 33 2.93 -5.82 12.81
CA CYS A 33 2.92 -7.26 12.70
C CYS A 33 2.67 -7.87 14.09
N GLN A 34 1.69 -8.76 14.13
CA GLN A 34 1.24 -9.50 15.29
C GLN A 34 1.43 -11.00 15.04
N ASP A 35 1.56 -11.78 16.10
CA ASP A 35 1.70 -13.24 16.04
C ASP A 35 2.83 -13.71 15.10
N GLU A 36 4.04 -13.17 15.26
CA GLU A 36 5.20 -13.45 14.39
C GLU A 36 4.95 -13.07 12.92
N CYS A 37 4.16 -12.01 12.70
CA CYS A 37 3.70 -11.53 11.41
C CYS A 37 2.76 -12.49 10.68
N ARG A 38 2.07 -13.38 11.40
CA ARG A 38 0.89 -14.07 10.86
C ARG A 38 -0.24 -13.09 10.54
N ASN A 39 -0.33 -12.03 11.33
CA ASN A 39 -1.27 -10.95 11.12
C ASN A 39 -0.48 -9.67 10.85
N LEU A 40 -0.74 -9.02 9.71
CA LEU A 40 -0.19 -7.71 9.40
C LEU A 40 -1.34 -6.71 9.33
N SER A 41 -1.32 -5.74 10.22
CA SER A 41 -2.30 -4.66 10.27
C SER A 41 -1.68 -3.36 9.75
N GLY A 42 -2.39 -2.69 8.86
CA GLY A 42 -2.17 -1.27 8.53
C GLY A 42 -3.31 -0.46 9.14
N GLY A 43 -3.01 0.46 10.06
CA GLY A 43 -4.03 1.14 10.86
C GLY A 43 -3.43 2.00 11.96
N ASP A 44 -4.24 2.85 12.58
CA ASP A 44 -3.80 4.01 13.37
C ASP A 44 -2.96 3.70 14.63
N ARG A 45 -1.94 4.54 14.87
CA ARG A 45 -1.34 4.77 16.18
C ARG A 45 -1.33 6.28 16.43
N ILE A 46 -2.22 6.73 17.32
CA ILE A 46 -2.39 8.13 17.73
C ILE A 46 -1.04 8.80 18.04
N MET A 47 -0.60 9.70 17.15
CA MET A 47 0.40 10.75 17.43
C MET A 47 0.02 12.05 16.73
N ARG A 48 -0.16 13.09 17.54
CA ARG A 48 -0.51 14.46 17.17
C ARG A 48 0.64 15.10 16.39
N ASN A 49 0.54 15.25 15.07
CA ASN A 49 0.90 16.47 14.32
C ASN A 49 1.02 16.24 12.79
N LYS A 50 0.21 17.02 12.06
CA LYS A 50 0.38 17.58 10.70
C LYS A 50 1.00 16.69 9.60
N HIS A 51 0.12 16.28 8.69
CA HIS A 51 0.32 15.84 7.29
C HIS A 51 0.30 14.34 6.98
N CYS A 52 0.03 13.49 7.95
CA CYS A 52 -0.42 12.11 7.69
C CYS A 52 -1.88 11.99 8.15
N CYS A 53 -2.78 11.54 7.28
CA CYS A 53 -4.09 11.06 7.74
C CYS A 53 -3.88 9.75 8.49
N VAL A 54 -3.61 9.85 9.79
CA VAL A 54 -3.98 8.92 10.87
C VAL A 54 -4.55 7.57 10.35
N GLY A 55 -3.79 6.48 10.42
CA GLY A 55 -4.20 5.15 9.92
C GLY A 55 -4.07 4.89 8.41
N LEU A 56 -4.61 3.75 7.92
CA LEU A 56 -4.79 3.53 6.48
C LEU A 56 -5.95 4.41 6.05
N SER A 57 -5.69 5.48 5.33
CA SER A 57 -6.76 6.37 4.88
C SER A 57 -7.07 6.23 3.39
N PHE A 58 -8.31 6.52 3.02
CA PHE A 58 -8.75 6.71 1.63
C PHE A 58 -9.53 8.02 1.51
N ARG A 59 -9.34 8.77 0.41
CA ARG A 59 -10.14 9.97 0.12
C ARG A 59 -11.44 9.56 -0.57
N LEU A 60 -12.48 9.31 0.21
CA LEU A 60 -13.85 9.10 -0.29
C LEU A 60 -14.62 10.42 -0.18
N ASP A 61 -15.17 10.92 -1.29
CA ASP A 61 -15.89 12.20 -1.38
C ASP A 61 -15.12 13.44 -0.86
N GLY A 62 -13.77 13.39 -0.89
CA GLY A 62 -12.91 14.49 -0.43
C GLY A 62 -12.69 14.55 1.08
N VAL A 63 -13.19 13.58 1.85
CA VAL A 63 -12.94 13.44 3.28
C VAL A 63 -11.95 12.30 3.52
N CYS A 64 -10.95 12.50 4.39
CA CYS A 64 -10.08 11.42 4.83
C CYS A 64 -10.86 10.49 5.76
N GLN A 65 -11.09 9.25 5.33
CA GLN A 65 -11.67 8.21 6.17
C GLN A 65 -10.58 7.24 6.60
N GLU A 66 -10.47 7.01 7.90
CA GLU A 66 -9.47 6.13 8.50
C GLU A 66 -9.99 4.70 8.54
N PHE A 67 -9.13 3.76 8.17
CA PHE A 67 -9.39 2.33 8.20
C PHE A 67 -8.25 1.61 8.91
N THR A 68 -8.60 0.49 9.53
CA THR A 68 -7.63 -0.52 9.94
C THR A 68 -7.94 -1.77 9.16
N VAL A 69 -6.98 -2.20 8.34
CA VAL A 69 -7.09 -3.42 7.53
C VAL A 69 -6.10 -4.44 8.05
N VAL A 70 -6.61 -5.65 8.34
CA VAL A 70 -5.80 -6.76 8.83
C VAL A 70 -5.67 -7.80 7.72
N GLY A 71 -4.44 -8.03 7.27
CA GLY A 71 -4.09 -9.13 6.40
C GLY A 71 -3.68 -10.35 7.20
N VAL A 72 -4.31 -11.49 6.89
CA VAL A 72 -3.97 -12.79 7.49
C VAL A 72 -3.07 -13.55 6.52
N LYS A 73 -1.90 -13.97 6.99
CA LYS A 73 -0.93 -14.70 6.18
C LYS A 73 -1.36 -16.14 5.96
N ASP A 74 -1.41 -16.56 4.71
CA ASP A 74 -1.44 -17.96 4.34
C ASP A 74 -0.03 -18.55 4.47
N GLU A 75 0.18 -19.41 5.47
CA GLU A 75 1.51 -19.97 5.79
C GLU A 75 2.12 -20.79 4.64
N LYS A 76 1.30 -21.36 3.75
CA LYS A 76 1.79 -22.19 2.64
C LYS A 76 2.37 -21.34 1.52
N SER A 77 1.71 -20.24 1.17
CA SER A 77 2.12 -19.36 0.07
C SER A 77 2.92 -18.14 0.53
N GLY A 78 2.84 -17.78 1.82
CA GLY A 78 3.40 -16.56 2.38
C GLY A 78 2.62 -15.29 2.02
N VAL A 79 1.46 -15.42 1.37
CA VAL A 79 0.62 -14.30 0.91
C VAL A 79 -0.35 -13.89 2.01
N TYR A 80 -0.50 -12.59 2.23
CA TYR A 80 -1.52 -12.04 3.11
C TYR A 80 -2.82 -11.83 2.37
N ILE A 81 -3.93 -12.17 3.02
CA ILE A 81 -5.28 -12.07 2.46
C ILE A 81 -6.09 -11.10 3.32
N THR A 82 -6.79 -10.17 2.68
CA THR A 82 -7.72 -9.26 3.35
C THR A 82 -8.85 -8.82 2.42
N ASP A 83 -9.96 -8.34 2.99
CA ASP A 83 -11.14 -7.89 2.26
C ASP A 83 -11.23 -6.36 2.32
N TYR A 84 -11.04 -5.70 1.19
CA TYR A 84 -11.12 -4.25 1.02
C TYR A 84 -11.32 -3.93 -0.48
N VAL A 85 -12.48 -3.41 -0.87
CA VAL A 85 -12.82 -3.18 -2.30
C VAL A 85 -12.56 -4.46 -3.13
N GLY A 86 -13.17 -5.56 -2.69
CA GLY A 86 -12.86 -6.90 -3.18
C GLY A 86 -11.79 -7.60 -2.34
N LYS A 87 -11.25 -8.69 -2.89
CA LYS A 87 -10.33 -9.58 -2.18
C LYS A 87 -8.89 -9.27 -2.56
N ASN A 88 -8.09 -8.95 -1.55
CA ASN A 88 -6.71 -8.52 -1.69
C ASN A 88 -5.79 -9.67 -1.32
N TYR A 89 -4.82 -9.94 -2.18
CA TYR A 89 -3.76 -10.92 -1.98
C TYR A 89 -2.43 -10.16 -2.07
N PHE A 90 -1.85 -9.78 -0.94
CA PHE A 90 -0.65 -8.95 -0.90
C PHE A 90 0.56 -9.66 -0.31
N THR A 91 1.74 -9.24 -0.75
CA THR A 91 3.03 -9.70 -0.24
C THR A 91 3.91 -8.51 0.10
N VAL A 92 4.70 -8.67 1.16
CA VAL A 92 5.83 -7.77 1.44
C VAL A 92 6.99 -8.26 0.57
N VAL A 93 7.25 -7.56 -0.54
CA VAL A 93 8.30 -7.91 -1.50
C VAL A 93 9.67 -7.63 -0.90
N GLU A 94 9.79 -6.50 -0.21
CA GLU A 94 10.99 -6.12 0.52
C GLU A 94 10.62 -5.22 1.70
N SER A 95 11.35 -5.37 2.81
CA SER A 95 11.28 -4.44 3.92
C SER A 95 12.70 -4.19 4.43
N THR A 96 13.11 -2.93 4.39
CA THR A 96 14.40 -2.46 4.93
C THR A 96 14.15 -1.56 6.15
N GLU A 97 15.19 -0.92 6.66
CA GLU A 97 15.04 0.10 7.70
C GLU A 97 14.23 1.32 7.23
N TYR A 98 14.31 1.67 5.94
CA TYR A 98 13.81 2.93 5.39
C TYR A 98 12.58 2.79 4.50
N ILE A 99 12.42 1.67 3.79
CA ILE A 99 11.33 1.43 2.84
C ILE A 99 10.71 0.04 3.01
N THR A 100 9.42 -0.06 2.70
CA THR A 100 8.72 -1.34 2.52
C THR A 100 7.97 -1.33 1.19
N LEU A 101 8.20 -2.37 0.38
CA LEU A 101 7.58 -2.59 -0.93
C LEU A 101 6.49 -3.65 -0.81
N PHE A 102 5.31 -3.32 -1.30
CA PHE A 102 4.16 -4.21 -1.36
C PHE A 102 3.81 -4.51 -2.80
N SER A 103 3.46 -5.76 -3.06
CA SER A 103 2.75 -6.19 -4.27
C SER A 103 1.40 -6.70 -3.85
N ASN A 104 0.35 -6.34 -4.58
CA ASN A 104 -1.00 -6.73 -4.27
C ASN A 104 -1.76 -7.08 -5.55
N ILE A 105 -2.47 -8.21 -5.50
CA ILE A 105 -3.45 -8.60 -6.51
C ILE A 105 -4.81 -8.44 -5.88
N ILE A 106 -5.67 -7.66 -6.53
CA ILE A 106 -7.04 -7.40 -6.10
C ILE A 106 -7.97 -8.12 -7.06
N VAL A 107 -8.92 -8.86 -6.51
CA VAL A 107 -9.98 -9.52 -7.25
C VAL A 107 -11.30 -8.88 -6.86
N ASP A 108 -11.92 -8.16 -7.79
CA ASP A 108 -13.22 -7.52 -7.53
C ASP A 108 -14.38 -8.55 -7.52
N GLU A 109 -15.58 -8.09 -7.22
CA GLU A 109 -16.79 -8.93 -7.16
C GLU A 109 -17.12 -9.62 -8.49
N LYS A 110 -16.65 -9.06 -9.62
CA LYS A 110 -16.84 -9.61 -10.97
C LYS A 110 -15.72 -10.59 -11.35
N GLY A 111 -14.72 -10.79 -10.49
CA GLY A 111 -13.56 -11.62 -10.73
C GLY A 111 -12.48 -10.94 -11.58
N THR A 112 -12.60 -9.65 -11.85
CA THR A 112 -11.56 -8.89 -12.54
C THR A 112 -10.35 -8.74 -11.63
N LYS A 113 -9.18 -9.06 -12.17
CA LYS A 113 -7.90 -8.99 -11.47
C LYS A 113 -7.20 -7.66 -11.77
N MET A 114 -6.63 -7.08 -10.74
CA MET A 114 -5.86 -5.84 -10.80
C MET A 114 -4.56 -6.01 -10.04
N ASN A 115 -3.47 -5.51 -10.62
CA ASN A 115 -2.17 -5.48 -9.96
C ASN A 115 -1.93 -4.09 -9.40
N VAL A 116 -1.53 -4.03 -8.14
CA VAL A 116 -1.14 -2.80 -7.44
C VAL A 116 0.20 -3.01 -6.77
N VAL A 117 1.09 -2.03 -6.88
CA VAL A 117 2.33 -1.98 -6.09
C VAL A 117 2.37 -0.67 -5.32
N LEU A 118 2.87 -0.74 -4.09
CA LEU A 118 2.95 0.40 -3.18
C LEU A 118 4.29 0.39 -2.47
N VAL A 119 4.90 1.57 -2.35
CA VAL A 119 6.08 1.78 -1.53
C VAL A 119 5.77 2.73 -0.40
N ALA A 120 6.00 2.27 0.82
CA ALA A 120 5.93 3.08 2.02
C ALA A 120 7.36 3.35 2.54
N ALA A 121 7.60 4.54 3.07
CA ALA A 121 8.90 4.92 3.61
C ALA A 121 8.76 5.66 4.95
N LYS A 122 9.82 5.64 5.76
CA LYS A 122 9.92 6.45 6.98
C LYS A 122 10.33 7.90 6.72
N ARG A 123 10.64 8.22 5.47
CA ARG A 123 11.12 9.52 4.98
C ARG A 123 10.21 10.03 3.89
N ASP A 124 10.25 11.33 3.63
CA ASP A 124 9.33 12.00 2.71
C ASP A 124 9.61 11.73 1.21
N SER A 125 10.69 11.01 0.88
CA SER A 125 11.08 10.75 -0.50
C SER A 125 11.94 9.50 -0.65
N LEU A 126 11.87 8.86 -1.81
CA LEU A 126 12.77 7.76 -2.18
C LEU A 126 14.09 8.26 -2.78
N THR A 127 15.17 7.49 -2.61
CA THR A 127 16.39 7.70 -3.43
C THR A 127 16.14 7.31 -4.88
N GLU A 128 16.98 7.77 -5.81
CA GLU A 128 16.90 7.36 -7.23
C GLU A 128 16.99 5.84 -7.42
N LYS A 129 17.83 5.15 -6.64
CA LYS A 129 17.94 3.69 -6.68
C LYS A 129 16.63 3.00 -6.25
N GLU A 130 15.97 3.54 -5.23
CA GLU A 130 14.69 3.00 -4.76
C GLU A 130 13.54 3.31 -5.73
N LYS A 131 13.54 4.49 -6.37
CA LYS A 131 12.58 4.81 -7.43
C LYS A 131 12.73 3.86 -8.61
N GLN A 132 13.97 3.61 -9.05
CA GLN A 132 14.26 2.64 -10.12
C GLN A 132 13.78 1.24 -9.74
N LYS A 133 14.04 0.82 -8.51
CA LYS A 133 13.56 -0.48 -8.01
C LYS A 133 12.04 -0.57 -7.96
N PHE A 134 11.35 0.49 -7.54
CA PHE A 134 9.90 0.55 -7.54
C PHE A 134 9.33 0.48 -8.95
N ALA A 135 9.92 1.22 -9.91
CA ALA A 135 9.54 1.17 -11.31
C ALA A 135 9.76 -0.22 -11.92
N GLN A 136 10.90 -0.86 -11.64
CA GLN A 136 11.17 -2.23 -12.07
C GLN A 136 10.14 -3.22 -11.50
N LEU A 137 9.79 -3.09 -10.21
CA LEU A 137 8.75 -3.93 -9.61
C LEU A 137 7.40 -3.71 -10.30
N ALA A 138 7.05 -2.47 -10.67
CA ALA A 138 5.82 -2.19 -11.42
C ALA A 138 5.83 -2.91 -12.79
N GLU A 139 6.91 -2.80 -13.54
CA GLU A 139 7.08 -3.48 -14.84
C GLU A 139 7.00 -5.01 -14.71
N GLU A 140 7.65 -5.59 -13.69
CA GLU A 140 7.60 -7.02 -13.38
C GLU A 140 6.17 -7.50 -13.06
N LYS A 141 5.31 -6.62 -12.57
CA LYS A 141 3.89 -6.89 -12.31
C LYS A 141 2.98 -6.52 -13.49
N GLY A 142 3.54 -6.14 -14.63
CA GLY A 142 2.78 -5.76 -15.82
C GLY A 142 2.09 -4.39 -15.69
N ILE A 143 2.54 -3.55 -14.77
CA ILE A 143 2.02 -2.21 -14.54
C ILE A 143 2.86 -1.22 -15.38
N PRO A 144 2.25 -0.45 -16.28
CA PRO A 144 2.95 0.58 -17.04
C PRO A 144 3.58 1.63 -16.11
N THR A 145 4.81 2.05 -16.37
CA THR A 145 5.52 3.00 -15.49
C THR A 145 4.89 4.39 -15.50
N GLU A 146 4.19 4.76 -16.58
CA GLU A 146 3.36 5.96 -16.65
C GLU A 146 2.19 5.98 -15.67
N ASN A 147 1.80 4.82 -15.11
CA ASN A 147 0.76 4.71 -14.08
C ASN A 147 1.30 4.89 -12.66
N ILE A 148 2.60 5.15 -12.48
CA ILE A 148 3.16 5.49 -11.17
C ILE A 148 2.64 6.86 -10.73
N ARG A 149 2.16 6.95 -9.49
CA ARG A 149 1.66 8.16 -8.86
C ARG A 149 2.42 8.45 -7.58
N ASN A 150 2.85 9.71 -7.43
CA ASN A 150 3.32 10.22 -6.15
C ASN A 150 2.10 10.45 -5.24
N VAL A 151 2.13 9.86 -4.04
CA VAL A 151 1.04 9.92 -3.08
C VAL A 151 1.12 11.16 -2.19
N ILE A 152 2.33 11.69 -1.95
CA ILE A 152 2.57 12.87 -1.09
C ILE A 152 2.23 14.18 -1.80
N ALA A 153 2.36 14.25 -3.12
CA ALA A 153 2.23 15.49 -3.88
C ALA A 153 0.77 15.96 -4.14
N THR A 154 -0.22 15.41 -3.44
CA THR A 154 -1.68 15.65 -3.61
C THR A 154 -2.37 15.92 -2.28
#